data_AF-A0AAV0X6W4-F1
#
_entry.id   AF-A0AAV0X6W4-F1
#
_cell.length_a   1.000
_cell.length_b   1.000
_cell.length_c   1.000
_cell.angle_alpha   90.00
_cell.angle_beta   90.00
_cell.angle_gamma   90.00
#
_symmetry.space_group_name_H-M   'P 1'
#
loop_
_entity.id
_entity.type
_entity.pdbx_description
1 polymer ?
#
loop_
_entity_poly.entity_id
_entity_poly.type
_entity_poly.pdbx_seq_one_letter_code
_entity_poly.pdbx_strand_id
1 'polypeptide(L)'
;MQPPGTGAQFYNYQGFYSIILMAVVNSNYEFIYVDVGKNGRLSDGGVIECTEFYKSLKEEKSQIPNNDDTVNNLNFVFLGDEVFALHEHILKPYKGSIKTTVI
;
A
#
# COMPACT_ATOMS: atom_id res chain seq x y z
N MET A 1 -17.01 16.34 7.09
CA MET A 1 -17.00 17.82 7.25
C MET A 1 -15.79 18.37 6.52
N GLN A 2 -15.89 19.54 5.88
CA GLN A 2 -14.74 20.19 5.24
C GLN A 2 -13.73 20.63 6.31
N PRO A 3 -12.45 20.21 6.21
CA PRO A 3 -11.42 20.76 7.08
C PRO A 3 -11.23 22.27 6.81
N PRO A 4 -11.13 23.12 7.85
CA PRO A 4 -11.03 24.57 7.67
C PRO A 4 -9.83 24.97 6.81
N GLY A 5 -10.04 25.84 5.82
CA GLY A 5 -8.96 26.40 5.00
C GLY A 5 -8.36 25.47 3.94
N THR A 6 -8.87 24.23 3.78
CA THR A 6 -8.26 23.25 2.87
C THR A 6 -8.86 23.24 1.46
N GLY A 7 -9.88 24.06 1.21
CA GLY A 7 -10.60 24.05 -0.06
C GLY A 7 -11.11 22.65 -0.41
N ALA A 8 -10.81 22.20 -1.64
CA ALA A 8 -11.18 20.87 -2.15
C ALA A 8 -10.08 19.80 -1.97
N GLN A 9 -9.07 20.06 -1.12
CA GLN A 9 -8.01 19.09 -0.87
C GLN A 9 -8.58 17.75 -0.38
N PHE A 10 -9.44 17.73 0.63
CA PHE A 10 -9.99 16.47 1.15
C PHE A 10 -11.24 15.99 0.40
N TYR A 11 -11.65 16.69 -0.65
CA TYR A 11 -12.89 16.38 -1.38
C TYR A 11 -12.61 15.32 -2.44
N ASN A 12 -13.16 14.12 -2.22
CA ASN A 12 -12.92 12.98 -3.10
C ASN A 12 -13.88 12.98 -4.31
N TYR A 13 -13.65 12.04 -5.23
CA TYR A 13 -14.46 11.88 -6.44
C TYR A 13 -15.92 11.45 -6.17
N GLN A 14 -16.20 10.90 -4.97
CA GLN A 14 -17.54 10.49 -4.55
C GLN A 14 -18.35 11.65 -3.96
N GLY A 15 -17.79 12.87 -3.96
CA GLY A 15 -18.51 14.07 -3.55
C GLY A 15 -18.57 14.30 -2.04
N PHE A 16 -17.64 13.72 -1.27
CA PHE A 16 -17.53 13.98 0.16
C PHE A 16 -16.09 14.20 0.63
N TYR A 17 -15.95 14.80 1.81
CA TYR A 17 -14.66 15.02 2.44
C TYR A 17 -14.17 13.75 3.13
N SER A 18 -12.97 13.30 2.79
CA SER A 18 -12.36 12.08 3.31
C SER A 18 -10.88 12.27 3.58
N ILE A 19 -10.33 11.41 4.44
CA ILE A 19 -8.90 11.21 4.62
C ILE A 19 -8.58 9.78 4.17
N ILE A 20 -7.37 9.57 3.67
CA ILE A 20 -6.92 8.24 3.28
C ILE A 20 -6.24 7.57 4.48
N LEU A 21 -6.52 6.28 4.63
CA LEU A 21 -5.81 5.34 5.49
C LEU A 21 -5.09 4.34 4.59
N MET A 22 -3.78 4.23 4.75
CA MET A 22 -2.97 3.17 4.14
C MET A 22 -2.55 2.21 5.25
N ALA A 23 -2.63 0.92 4.97
CA ALA A 23 -2.23 -0.11 5.91
C ALA A 23 -1.43 -1.22 5.22
N VAL A 24 -0.46 -1.77 5.95
CA VAL A 24 0.19 -3.03 5.61
C VAL A 24 -0.22 -4.05 6.66
N VAL A 25 -0.64 -5.21 6.19
CA VAL A 25 -1.09 -6.32 7.03
C VAL A 25 -0.19 -7.54 6.81
N ASN A 26 0.03 -8.31 7.86
CA ASN A 26 0.67 -9.61 7.75
C ASN A 26 -0.36 -10.70 7.36
N SER A 27 0.11 -11.94 7.20
CA SER A 27 -0.73 -13.08 6.83
C SER A 27 -1.73 -13.53 7.90
N ASN A 28 -1.54 -13.07 9.15
CA ASN A 28 -2.52 -13.24 10.23
C ASN A 28 -3.60 -12.16 10.22
N TYR A 29 -3.65 -11.30 9.20
CA TYR A 29 -4.55 -10.15 9.09
C TYR A 29 -4.33 -9.09 10.18
N GLU A 30 -3.12 -9.01 10.74
CA GLU A 30 -2.76 -8.02 11.74
C GLU A 30 -2.11 -6.80 11.08
N PHE A 31 -2.47 -5.61 11.53
CA PHE A 31 -1.83 -4.37 11.08
C PHE A 31 -0.38 -4.30 11.59
N ILE A 32 0.58 -4.25 10.67
CA ILE A 32 2.00 -4.06 10.98
C ILE A 32 2.49 -2.65 10.67
N TYR A 33 1.72 -1.90 9.87
CA TYR A 33 1.95 -0.49 9.58
C TYR A 33 0.63 0.19 9.23
N VAL A 34 0.43 1.42 9.71
CA VAL A 34 -0.71 2.26 9.36
C VAL A 34 -0.23 3.70 9.17
N ASP A 35 -0.62 4.34 8.07
CA ASP A 35 -0.44 5.76 7.79
C ASP A 35 -1.82 6.41 7.55
N VAL A 36 -2.18 7.39 8.38
CA VAL A 36 -3.51 8.02 8.40
C VAL A 36 -3.40 9.52 8.19
N GLY A 37 -4.35 10.08 7.44
CA GLY A 37 -4.53 11.52 7.34
C GLY A 37 -4.01 12.12 6.04
N LYS A 38 -3.66 11.29 5.05
CA LYS A 38 -3.37 11.78 3.70
C LYS A 38 -4.64 12.37 3.10
N ASN A 39 -4.42 13.34 2.21
CA ASN A 39 -5.45 14.07 1.52
C ASN A 39 -6.37 13.12 0.70
N GLY A 40 -7.69 13.19 0.92
CA GLY A 40 -8.71 12.34 0.28
C GLY A 40 -8.88 12.47 -1.24
N ARG A 41 -8.19 13.41 -1.88
CA ARG A 41 -8.16 13.60 -3.34
C ARG A 41 -6.97 12.90 -4.01
N LEU A 42 -5.98 12.43 -3.23
CA LEU A 42 -4.89 11.64 -3.80
C LEU A 42 -5.44 10.34 -4.40
N SER A 43 -4.89 9.92 -5.54
CA SER A 43 -5.21 8.62 -6.11
C SER A 43 -4.58 7.51 -5.27
N ASP A 44 -5.22 6.33 -5.28
CA ASP A 44 -4.72 5.15 -4.58
C ASP A 44 -3.30 4.78 -5.03
N GLY A 45 -3.01 4.89 -6.33
CA GLY A 45 -1.67 4.67 -6.88
C GLY A 45 -0.61 5.67 -6.39
N GLY A 46 -0.99 6.92 -6.11
CA GLY A 46 -0.08 7.97 -5.66
C GLY A 46 0.08 8.05 -4.14
N VAL A 47 -0.89 7.56 -3.36
CA VAL A 47 -0.85 7.68 -1.91
C VAL A 47 0.23 6.78 -1.29
N ILE A 48 0.46 5.59 -1.85
CA ILE A 48 1.49 4.67 -1.37
C ILE A 48 2.88 5.32 -1.45
N GLU A 49 3.17 6.07 -2.52
CA GLU A 49 4.45 6.75 -2.72
C GLU A 49 4.75 7.83 -1.67
N CYS A 50 3.70 8.32 -1.02
CA CYS A 50 3.78 9.34 0.03
C CYS A 50 3.96 8.75 1.44
N THR A 51 4.05 7.42 1.58
CA THR A 51 4.19 6.73 2.88
C THR A 51 5.66 6.48 3.22
N GLU A 52 5.98 6.48 4.52
CA GLU A 52 7.33 6.11 4.98
C GLU A 52 7.63 4.63 4.70
N PHE A 53 6.60 3.77 4.67
CA PHE A 53 6.72 2.38 4.25
C PHE A 53 7.33 2.26 2.85
N TYR A 54 6.76 2.98 1.88
CA TYR A 54 7.24 2.89 0.49
C TYR A 54 8.62 3.52 0.30
N LYS A 55 8.95 4.58 1.05
CA LYS A 55 10.30 5.15 1.08
C LYS A 55 11.32 4.15 1.63
N SER A 56 11.00 3.51 2.76
CA SER A 56 11.82 2.46 3.36
C SER A 56 12.02 1.27 2.41
N LEU A 57 10.98 0.93 1.64
CA LEU A 57 11.02 -0.13 0.63
C LEU A 57 11.97 0.21 -0.53
N LYS A 58 11.97 1.46 -0.99
CA LYS A 58 12.85 1.94 -2.07
C LYS A 58 14.31 2.10 -1.64
N GLU A 59 14.54 2.47 -0.39
CA GLU A 59 15.89 2.68 0.15
C GLU A 59 16.52 1.38 0.68
N GLU A 60 15.88 0.22 0.46
CA GLU A 60 16.29 -1.10 0.99
C GLU A 60 16.49 -1.10 2.51
N LYS A 61 15.83 -0.18 3.22
CA LYS A 61 15.88 -0.07 4.68
C LYS A 61 14.89 -1.01 5.37
N SER A 62 13.88 -1.47 4.62
CA SER A 62 12.95 -2.49 5.09
C SER A 62 13.71 -3.81 5.27
N GLN A 63 13.62 -4.39 6.46
CA GLN A 63 14.21 -5.71 6.77
C GLN A 63 13.40 -6.82 6.10
N ILE A 64 13.44 -6.87 4.77
CA ILE A 64 12.86 -7.98 4.01
C ILE A 64 13.81 -9.17 4.12
N PRO A 65 13.33 -10.36 4.51
CA PRO A 65 14.19 -11.54 4.61
C PRO A 65 14.79 -11.88 3.24
N ASN A 66 15.96 -12.50 3.24
CA ASN A 66 16.59 -12.93 2.00
C ASN A 66 15.78 -14.07 1.38
N ASN A 67 15.86 -14.21 0.06
CA ASN A 67 15.20 -15.29 -0.67
C ASN A 67 15.62 -16.66 -0.13
N ASP A 68 16.89 -16.81 0.24
CA ASP A 68 17.43 -18.04 0.83
C ASP A 68 16.78 -18.42 2.18
N ASP A 69 16.13 -17.45 2.84
CA ASP A 69 15.40 -17.66 4.10
C ASP A 69 13.95 -18.16 3.88
N THR A 70 13.54 -18.35 2.61
CA THR A 70 12.16 -18.70 2.25
C THR A 70 12.01 -20.14 1.77
N VAL A 71 10.78 -20.65 1.84
CA VAL A 71 10.45 -21.95 1.26
C VAL A 71 10.64 -21.87 -0.26
N ASN A 72 11.52 -22.71 -0.80
CA ASN A 72 11.86 -22.81 -2.22
C ASN A 72 12.59 -21.59 -2.83
N ASN A 73 13.27 -20.77 -2.01
CA ASN A 73 14.03 -19.60 -2.47
C ASN A 73 13.17 -18.57 -3.25
N LEU A 74 11.94 -18.38 -2.79
CA LEU A 74 11.00 -17.40 -3.34
C LEU A 74 11.21 -16.02 -2.72
N ASN A 75 10.94 -14.96 -3.49
CA ASN A 75 11.05 -13.60 -2.98
C ASN A 75 9.93 -13.31 -1.97
N PHE A 76 10.26 -12.68 -0.84
CA PHE A 76 9.27 -12.02 -0.01
C PHE A 76 8.71 -10.79 -0.72
N VAL A 77 7.38 -10.75 -0.84
CA VAL A 77 6.65 -9.71 -1.57
C VAL A 77 5.39 -9.31 -0.82
N PHE A 78 5.03 -8.03 -0.93
CA PHE A 78 3.75 -7.52 -0.49
C PHE A 78 2.72 -7.65 -1.62
N LEU A 79 1.50 -8.06 -1.27
CA LEU A 79 0.38 -8.03 -2.20
C LEU A 79 -0.22 -6.62 -2.20
N GLY A 80 -0.18 -5.99 -3.36
CA GLY A 80 -0.70 -4.65 -3.59
C GLY A 80 -2.01 -4.65 -4.36
N ASP A 81 -2.78 -3.56 -4.21
CA ASP A 81 -3.89 -3.29 -5.12
C ASP A 81 -3.35 -3.04 -6.55
N GLU A 82 -4.17 -3.30 -7.56
CA GLU A 82 -3.81 -3.14 -8.96
C GLU A 82 -3.38 -1.71 -9.30
N VAL A 83 -3.92 -0.73 -8.58
CA VAL A 83 -3.63 0.70 -8.77
C VAL A 83 -2.22 1.12 -8.34
N PHE A 84 -1.52 0.34 -7.52
CA PHE A 84 -0.15 0.68 -7.10
C PHE A 84 0.85 0.55 -8.26
N ALA A 85 1.99 1.23 -8.23
CA ALA A 85 3.03 1.00 -9.23
C ALA A 85 3.67 -0.39 -9.05
N LEU A 86 4.28 -0.95 -10.10
CA LEU A 86 5.09 -2.17 -9.97
C LEU A 86 6.35 -1.85 -9.15
N HIS A 87 6.73 -2.77 -8.26
CA HIS A 87 7.93 -2.71 -7.45
C HIS A 87 8.47 -4.12 -7.25
N GLU A 88 9.77 -4.29 -7.06
CA GLU A 88 10.39 -5.61 -6.85
C GLU A 88 9.73 -6.41 -5.71
N HIS A 89 9.40 -5.71 -4.64
CA HIS A 89 8.72 -6.26 -3.47
C HIS A 89 7.19 -6.04 -3.45
N ILE A 90 6.55 -5.61 -4.54
CA ILE A 90 5.08 -5.46 -4.61
C ILE A 90 4.55 -6.22 -5.83
N LEU A 91 3.76 -7.26 -5.56
CA LEU A 91 3.03 -7.99 -6.59
C LEU A 91 1.59 -7.54 -6.68
N LYS A 92 1.10 -7.45 -7.92
CA LYS A 92 -0.31 -7.23 -8.21
C LYS A 92 -1.00 -8.55 -8.50
N PRO A 93 -2.25 -8.74 -8.05
CA PRO A 93 -3.06 -9.87 -8.48
C PRO A 93 -3.17 -9.91 -10.01
N TYR A 94 -2.96 -11.09 -10.59
CA TYR A 94 -3.19 -11.29 -12.02
C TYR A 94 -4.70 -11.23 -12.30
N LYS A 95 -5.12 -10.40 -13.25
CA LYS A 95 -6.52 -10.31 -13.70
C LYS A 95 -6.88 -11.53 -14.56
N GLY A 96 -7.14 -12.65 -13.89
CA GLY A 96 -7.54 -13.89 -14.53
C GLY A 96 -7.72 -15.01 -13.51
N SER A 97 -8.88 -15.02 -12.83
CA SER A 97 -9.49 -16.19 -12.20
C SER A 97 -8.57 -17.15 -11.41
N ILE A 98 -7.64 -16.65 -10.60
CA ILE A 98 -6.99 -17.45 -9.55
C ILE A 98 -6.98 -16.61 -8.29
N LYS A 99 -7.55 -17.14 -7.20
CA LYS A 99 -7.34 -16.56 -5.87
C LYS A 99 -5.87 -16.75 -5.54
N THR A 100 -5.07 -15.72 -5.78
CA THR A 100 -3.67 -15.69 -5.35
C THR A 100 -3.67 -15.55 -3.83
N THR A 101 -3.76 -16.68 -3.14
CA THR A 101 -3.31 -16.80 -1.75
C THR A 101 -1.83 -17.10 -1.82
N VAL A 102 -0.99 -16.13 -1.50
CA VAL A 102 0.39 -16.40 -1.09
C VAL A 102 0.46 -16.09 0.41
N ILE A 103 1.01 -17.06 1.13
CA ILE A 103 1.10 -17.19 2.59
C ILE A 103 1.88 -16.03 3.21
#